data_AF-A0A258DDX1-F1
#
_entry.id   AF-A0A258DDX1-F1
#
_cell.length_a   1.000
_cell.length_b   1.000
_cell.length_c   1.000
_cell.angle_alpha   90.00
_cell.angle_beta   90.00
_cell.angle_gamma   90.00
#
_symmetry.space_group_name_H-M   'P 1'
#
loop_
_entity.id
_entity.type
_entity.pdbx_description
1 polymer ?
#
loop_
_entity_poly.entity_id
_entity_poly.type
_entity_poly.pdbx_seq_one_letter_code
_entity_poly.pdbx_strand_id
1 'polypeptide(L)'
;MAAVTVWIASLCRPDPGYGGWAYVRKMDGETGAAAIKGAAGGERRTSAARMSLTALTEALESLADLPSETTVTLRFLDPELAGQLVAADGDYATAEPEVWAQARAAVAARPTLELAPSSPSLPASGFLVAWAEFGLDTAKSRGSFKAAIPKPNLMKFPA
;
A
#
# COMPACT_ATOMS: atom_id res chain seq x y z
N MET A 1 -20.12 -9.71 -9.90
CA MET A 1 -19.60 -9.01 -8.70
C MET A 1 -18.51 -8.07 -9.18
N ALA A 2 -18.48 -6.83 -8.70
CA ALA A 2 -17.37 -5.93 -9.01
C ALA A 2 -16.10 -6.47 -8.33
N ALA A 3 -15.00 -6.50 -9.07
CA ALA A 3 -13.68 -6.83 -8.55
C ALA A 3 -12.85 -5.53 -8.45
N VAL A 4 -11.84 -5.53 -7.60
CA VAL A 4 -10.96 -4.38 -7.40
C VAL A 4 -9.52 -4.84 -7.39
N THR A 5 -8.69 -4.18 -8.19
CA THR A 5 -7.25 -4.34 -8.09
C THR A 5 -6.68 -3.19 -7.26
N VAL A 6 -5.80 -3.53 -6.33
CA VAL A 6 -5.08 -2.57 -5.48
C VAL A 6 -3.60 -2.78 -5.69
N TRP A 7 -2.84 -1.71 -5.79
CA TRP A 7 -1.39 -1.76 -5.89
C TRP A 7 -0.79 -0.93 -4.76
N ILE A 8 0.26 -1.43 -4.13
CA ILE A 8 0.98 -0.75 -3.05
C ILE A 8 2.48 -0.69 -3.33
N ALA A 9 3.12 0.37 -2.85
CA ALA A 9 4.57 0.46 -2.73
C ALA A 9 4.95 1.17 -1.44
N SER A 10 6.13 0.83 -0.93
CA SER A 10 6.74 1.44 0.24
C SER A 10 8.25 1.53 0.06
N LEU A 11 8.90 2.42 0.79
CA LEU A 11 10.36 2.52 0.89
C LEU A 11 10.77 3.26 2.17
N CYS A 12 11.96 2.94 2.68
CA CYS A 12 12.60 3.62 3.82
C CYS A 12 14.08 3.87 3.51
N ARG A 13 14.59 5.10 3.77
CA ARG A 13 15.98 5.49 3.49
C ARG A 13 16.53 6.49 4.53
N PRO A 14 17.64 6.18 5.24
CA PRO A 14 18.14 4.82 5.48
C PRO A 14 17.08 3.97 6.21
N ASP A 15 17.35 2.69 6.45
CA ASP A 15 16.46 1.81 7.22
C ASP A 15 17.13 1.41 8.55
N PRO A 16 16.63 1.84 9.72
CA PRO A 16 15.50 2.77 9.93
C PRO A 16 15.84 4.23 9.59
N GLY A 17 14.83 5.03 9.25
CA GLY A 17 15.01 6.42 8.82
C GLY A 17 13.72 7.10 8.37
N TYR A 18 13.76 7.79 7.23
CA TYR A 18 12.58 8.41 6.61
C TYR A 18 11.94 7.40 5.67
N GLY A 19 10.61 7.34 5.65
CA GLY A 19 9.91 6.40 4.77
C GLY A 19 8.69 7.01 4.14
N GLY A 20 8.27 6.39 3.04
CA GLY A 20 7.07 6.75 2.32
C GLY A 20 6.37 5.51 1.79
N TRP A 21 5.06 5.67 1.56
CA TRP A 21 4.19 4.64 1.03
C TRP A 21 3.19 5.26 0.06
N ALA A 22 2.67 4.43 -0.83
CA ALA A 22 1.57 4.80 -1.71
C ALA A 22 0.69 3.58 -2.00
N TYR A 23 -0.58 3.85 -2.27
CA TYR A 23 -1.47 2.89 -2.90
C TYR A 23 -2.30 3.53 -4.00
N VAL A 24 -2.72 2.69 -4.94
CA VAL A 24 -3.80 2.97 -5.90
C VAL A 24 -4.76 1.80 -5.85
N ARG A 25 -6.06 2.08 -5.82
CA ARG A 25 -7.11 1.08 -6.07
C ARG A 25 -7.92 1.46 -7.30
N LYS A 26 -8.28 0.47 -8.10
CA LYS A 26 -9.09 0.64 -9.31
C LYS A 26 -10.17 -0.45 -9.36
N MET A 27 -11.41 -0.04 -9.60
CA MET A 27 -12.51 -0.96 -9.85
C MET A 27 -12.33 -1.59 -11.23
N ASP A 28 -12.35 -2.92 -11.30
CA ASP A 28 -12.11 -3.65 -12.55
C ASP A 28 -13.30 -3.48 -13.50
N GLY A 29 -13.01 -3.19 -14.77
CA GLY A 29 -14.03 -2.94 -15.80
C GLY A 29 -14.69 -1.55 -15.73
N GLU A 30 -14.40 -0.75 -14.71
CA GLU A 30 -14.88 0.63 -14.62
C GLU A 30 -13.82 1.62 -15.14
N THR A 31 -14.29 2.77 -15.62
CA THR A 31 -13.43 3.82 -16.19
C THR A 31 -13.74 5.19 -15.59
N GLY A 32 -12.81 6.11 -15.72
CA GLY A 32 -12.96 7.49 -15.26
C GLY A 32 -12.54 7.70 -13.80
N ALA A 33 -12.66 8.96 -13.37
CA ALA A 33 -12.09 9.42 -12.10
C ALA A 33 -12.78 8.87 -10.84
N ALA A 34 -14.00 8.32 -10.97
CA ALA A 34 -14.72 7.70 -9.86
C ALA A 34 -14.24 6.26 -9.59
N ALA A 35 -13.75 5.58 -10.62
CA ALA A 35 -13.31 4.19 -10.57
C ALA A 35 -11.93 4.00 -9.94
N ILE A 36 -11.17 5.08 -9.74
CA ILE A 36 -9.80 5.06 -9.24
C ILE A 36 -9.62 5.98 -8.04
N LYS A 37 -8.99 5.46 -6.99
CA LYS A 37 -8.60 6.23 -5.80
C LYS A 37 -7.15 5.87 -5.44
N GLY A 38 -6.45 6.78 -4.78
CA GLY A 38 -5.12 6.50 -4.28
C GLY A 38 -4.69 7.52 -3.26
N ALA A 39 -3.76 7.14 -2.41
CA ALA A 39 -3.16 8.02 -1.43
C ALA A 39 -1.67 7.70 -1.30
N ALA A 40 -0.94 8.68 -0.79
CA ALA A 40 0.46 8.54 -0.43
C ALA A 40 0.70 9.22 0.90
N GLY A 41 1.70 8.74 1.62
CA GLY A 41 2.09 9.29 2.90
C GLY A 41 3.54 8.96 3.23
N GLY A 42 3.97 9.41 4.39
CA GLY A 42 5.31 9.11 4.87
C GLY A 42 5.49 9.46 6.32
N GLU A 43 6.57 8.93 6.90
CA GLU A 43 6.96 9.12 8.28
C GLU A 43 8.43 9.53 8.37
N ARG A 44 8.74 10.42 9.32
CA ARG A 44 10.10 10.93 9.50
C ARG A 44 11.03 9.90 10.19
N ARG A 45 10.47 9.02 11.00
CA ARG A 45 11.18 8.04 11.82
C ARG A 45 10.42 6.74 11.75
N THR A 46 10.87 5.85 10.89
CA THR A 46 10.17 4.62 10.53
C THR A 46 11.16 3.55 10.05
N SER A 47 10.66 2.39 9.69
CA SER A 47 11.41 1.26 9.14
C SER A 47 10.82 0.81 7.80
N ALA A 48 11.56 0.02 7.02
CA ALA A 48 11.01 -0.59 5.80
C ALA A 48 9.78 -1.46 6.11
N ALA A 49 9.87 -2.28 7.17
CA ALA A 49 8.78 -3.13 7.65
C ALA A 49 7.52 -2.31 7.97
N ARG A 50 7.67 -1.23 8.75
CA ARG A 50 6.55 -0.34 9.10
C ARG A 50 5.93 0.30 7.88
N MET A 51 6.71 0.78 6.92
CA MET A 51 6.17 1.38 5.70
C MET A 51 5.45 0.38 4.81
N SER A 52 5.94 -0.87 4.73
CA SER A 52 5.27 -1.94 4.00
C SER A 52 3.91 -2.29 4.63
N LEU A 53 3.88 -2.47 5.95
CA LEU A 53 2.65 -2.74 6.69
C LEU A 53 1.66 -1.57 6.65
N THR A 54 2.14 -0.33 6.77
CA THR A 54 1.29 0.87 6.64
C THR A 54 0.69 0.97 5.25
N ALA A 55 1.47 0.75 4.18
CA ALA A 55 0.95 0.75 2.81
C ALA A 55 -0.19 -0.27 2.63
N LEU A 56 -0.02 -1.47 3.19
CA LEU A 56 -1.03 -2.52 3.18
C LEU A 56 -2.29 -2.12 3.94
N THR A 57 -2.16 -1.65 5.19
CA THR A 57 -3.31 -1.27 6.02
C THR A 57 -4.10 -0.13 5.39
N GLU A 58 -3.40 0.90 4.91
CA GLU A 58 -4.01 2.05 4.22
C GLU A 58 -4.76 1.64 2.94
N ALA A 59 -4.16 0.73 2.16
CA ALA A 59 -4.79 0.17 0.98
C ALA A 59 -6.06 -0.62 1.32
N LEU A 60 -6.06 -1.43 2.37
CA LEU A 60 -7.22 -2.22 2.80
C LEU A 60 -8.30 -1.36 3.45
N GLU A 61 -7.93 -0.36 4.24
CA GLU A 61 -8.86 0.65 4.78
C GLU A 61 -9.56 1.42 3.66
N SER A 62 -8.86 1.69 2.57
CA SER A 62 -9.45 2.36 1.41
C SER A 62 -10.65 1.60 0.84
N LEU A 63 -10.75 0.29 1.07
CA LEU A 63 -11.83 -0.59 0.61
C LEU A 63 -13.05 -0.61 1.54
N ALA A 64 -13.06 0.11 2.67
CA ALA A 64 -14.15 0.06 3.64
C ALA A 64 -15.53 0.48 3.09
N ASP A 65 -15.56 1.16 1.93
CA ASP A 65 -16.78 1.47 1.18
C ASP A 65 -17.30 0.31 0.31
N LEU A 66 -16.61 -0.83 0.28
CA LEU A 66 -16.97 -2.03 -0.47
C LEU A 66 -17.29 -3.20 0.48
N PRO A 67 -18.25 -4.08 0.12
CA PRO A 67 -18.54 -5.31 0.87
C PRO A 67 -17.28 -6.15 1.14
N SER A 68 -17.21 -6.85 2.28
CA SER A 68 -16.08 -7.73 2.64
C SER A 68 -15.78 -8.78 1.57
N GLU A 69 -16.83 -9.30 0.93
CA GLU A 69 -16.79 -10.37 -0.08
C GLU A 69 -16.41 -9.89 -1.49
N THR A 70 -16.13 -8.59 -1.67
CA THR A 70 -15.59 -8.08 -2.94
C THR A 70 -14.26 -8.78 -3.24
N THR A 71 -14.11 -9.34 -4.43
CA THR A 71 -12.83 -9.92 -4.87
C THR A 71 -11.77 -8.83 -4.98
N VAL A 72 -10.66 -8.99 -4.26
CA VAL A 72 -9.56 -8.03 -4.22
C VAL A 72 -8.28 -8.72 -4.68
N THR A 73 -7.60 -8.15 -5.67
CA THR A 73 -6.21 -8.51 -5.98
C THR A 73 -5.30 -7.40 -5.48
N LEU A 74 -4.47 -7.69 -4.47
CA LEU A 74 -3.48 -6.75 -3.96
C LEU A 74 -2.10 -7.06 -4.52
N ARG A 75 -1.57 -6.09 -5.27
CA ARG A 75 -0.25 -6.13 -5.87
C ARG A 75 0.76 -5.35 -5.05
N PHE A 76 1.87 -5.96 -4.70
CA PHE A 76 2.86 -5.38 -3.79
C PHE A 76 4.28 -5.54 -4.34
N LEU A 77 5.17 -4.59 -4.01
CA LEU A 77 6.57 -4.61 -4.45
C LEU A 77 7.54 -5.21 -3.42
N ASP A 78 7.17 -5.20 -2.14
CA ASP A 78 7.99 -5.79 -1.08
C ASP A 78 7.93 -7.33 -1.17
N PRO A 79 9.02 -8.01 -1.60
CA PRO A 79 8.99 -9.44 -1.82
C PRO A 79 8.79 -10.26 -0.54
N GLU A 80 9.07 -9.67 0.63
CA GLU A 80 8.98 -10.37 1.92
C GLU A 80 7.58 -10.29 2.53
N LEU A 81 6.78 -9.29 2.15
CA LEU A 81 5.50 -8.96 2.78
C LEU A 81 4.58 -10.18 2.97
N ALA A 82 4.38 -10.97 1.91
CA ALA A 82 3.49 -12.13 1.99
C ALA A 82 3.99 -13.19 2.99
N GLY A 83 5.30 -13.46 3.02
CA GLY A 83 5.90 -14.39 3.99
C GLY A 83 5.77 -13.86 5.41
N GLN A 84 6.04 -12.57 5.60
CA GLN A 84 5.96 -11.89 6.91
C GLN A 84 4.53 -11.86 7.49
N LEU A 85 3.50 -11.82 6.65
CA LEU A 85 2.09 -11.85 7.11
C LEU A 85 1.63 -13.24 7.58
N VAL A 86 2.30 -14.30 7.12
CA VAL A 86 1.96 -15.70 7.48
C VAL A 86 2.76 -16.16 8.69
N ALA A 87 4.03 -15.78 8.79
CA ALA A 87 4.92 -16.16 9.90
C ALA A 87 4.45 -15.57 11.23
N ALA A 88 4.26 -16.40 12.27
CA ALA A 88 3.80 -15.94 13.59
C ALA A 88 4.86 -15.11 14.35
N ASP A 89 6.13 -15.31 14.01
CA ASP A 89 7.33 -14.78 14.65
C ASP A 89 8.33 -14.21 13.63
N GLY A 90 7.85 -13.80 12.45
CA GLY A 90 8.67 -13.17 11.41
C GLY A 90 9.28 -11.84 11.86
N ASP A 91 10.24 -11.33 11.08
CA ASP A 91 10.94 -10.06 11.37
C ASP A 91 9.95 -8.90 11.58
N TYR A 92 8.86 -8.87 10.81
CA TYR A 92 7.85 -7.80 10.94
C TYR A 92 7.07 -7.93 12.24
N ALA A 93 6.73 -9.15 12.66
CA ALA A 93 6.05 -9.42 13.93
C ALA A 93 6.93 -9.05 15.13
N THR A 94 8.25 -9.21 15.00
CA THR A 94 9.22 -8.89 16.05
C THR A 94 9.55 -7.39 16.09
N ALA A 95 9.77 -6.76 14.93
CA ALA A 95 10.17 -5.37 14.83
C ALA A 95 9.00 -4.38 15.02
N GLU A 96 7.81 -4.72 14.52
CA GLU A 96 6.63 -3.84 14.50
C GLU A 96 5.36 -4.60 14.94
N PRO A 97 5.33 -5.20 16.15
CA PRO A 97 4.30 -6.16 16.57
C PRO A 97 2.87 -5.62 16.47
N GLU A 98 2.66 -4.36 16.88
CA GLU A 98 1.33 -3.74 16.84
C GLU A 98 0.85 -3.48 15.41
N VAL A 99 1.74 -2.97 14.55
CA VAL A 99 1.42 -2.65 13.14
C VAL A 99 1.20 -3.94 12.35
N TRP A 100 2.01 -4.97 12.63
CA TRP A 100 1.87 -6.28 12.02
C TRP A 100 0.54 -6.96 12.41
N ALA A 101 0.15 -6.89 13.68
CA ALA A 101 -1.13 -7.43 14.14
C ALA A 101 -2.33 -6.73 13.47
N GLN A 102 -2.27 -5.41 13.32
CA GLN A 102 -3.30 -4.63 12.60
C GLN A 102 -3.38 -5.03 11.13
N ALA A 103 -2.25 -5.16 10.44
CA ALA A 103 -2.20 -5.58 9.04
C ALA A 103 -2.80 -6.98 8.85
N ARG A 104 -2.49 -7.93 9.74
CA ARG A 104 -3.08 -9.29 9.69
C ARG A 104 -4.58 -9.29 9.94
N ALA A 105 -5.05 -8.47 10.87
CA ALA A 105 -6.49 -8.31 11.11
C ALA A 105 -7.20 -7.73 9.87
N ALA A 106 -6.60 -6.73 9.21
CA ALA A 106 -7.14 -6.14 7.99
C ALA A 106 -7.18 -7.15 6.82
N VAL A 107 -6.15 -7.98 6.68
CA VAL A 107 -6.13 -9.09 5.70
C VAL A 107 -7.23 -10.11 6.03
N ALA A 108 -7.37 -10.51 7.29
CA ALA A 108 -8.39 -11.47 7.71
C ALA A 108 -9.83 -10.97 7.52
N ALA A 109 -10.05 -9.65 7.55
CA ALA A 109 -11.35 -9.05 7.28
C ALA A 109 -11.77 -9.10 5.79
N ARG A 110 -10.90 -9.59 4.90
CA ARG A 110 -11.14 -9.73 3.46
C ARG A 110 -10.96 -11.20 3.03
N PRO A 111 -12.00 -12.04 3.14
CA PRO A 111 -11.88 -13.48 2.85
C PRO A 111 -11.55 -13.79 1.38
N THR A 112 -11.82 -12.85 0.46
CA THR A 112 -11.59 -12.97 -0.99
C THR A 112 -10.39 -12.13 -1.47
N LEU A 113 -9.41 -11.88 -0.59
CA LEU A 113 -8.17 -11.17 -0.91
C LEU A 113 -7.11 -12.12 -1.47
N GLU A 114 -6.61 -11.80 -2.65
CA GLU A 114 -5.43 -12.41 -3.26
C GLU A 114 -4.22 -11.48 -3.11
N LEU A 115 -3.14 -11.96 -2.50
CA LEU A 115 -1.85 -11.27 -2.46
C LEU A 115 -1.01 -11.74 -3.65
N ALA A 116 -0.71 -10.84 -4.59
CA ALA A 116 0.06 -11.13 -5.80
C ALA A 116 1.30 -10.24 -5.91
N PRO A 117 2.54 -10.78 -5.92
CA PRO A 117 3.74 -9.97 -6.13
C PRO A 117 3.68 -9.16 -7.44
N SER A 118 4.17 -7.93 -7.40
CA SER A 118 4.34 -7.06 -8.57
C SER A 118 5.80 -7.00 -9.00
N SER A 119 6.03 -6.80 -10.30
CA SER A 119 7.39 -6.57 -10.81
C SER A 119 7.74 -5.08 -10.75
N PRO A 120 8.96 -4.72 -10.30
CA PRO A 120 9.47 -3.34 -10.39
C PRO A 120 9.52 -2.79 -11.82
N SER A 121 9.58 -3.65 -12.84
CA SER A 121 9.63 -3.24 -14.26
C SER A 121 8.29 -2.75 -14.82
N LEU A 122 7.18 -2.94 -14.09
CA LEU A 122 5.86 -2.51 -14.54
C LEU A 122 5.69 -0.99 -14.37
N PRO A 123 5.06 -0.29 -15.34
CA PRO A 123 4.78 1.14 -15.20
C PRO A 123 3.97 1.51 -13.95
N ALA A 124 3.04 0.64 -13.51
CA ALA A 124 2.24 0.85 -12.30
C ALA A 124 3.12 0.89 -11.05
N SER A 125 4.14 0.04 -11.00
CA SER A 125 5.14 0.01 -9.94
C SER A 125 5.94 1.31 -9.91
N GLY A 126 6.40 1.79 -11.08
CA GLY A 126 7.10 3.08 -11.19
C GLY A 126 6.24 4.26 -10.72
N PHE A 127 4.95 4.28 -11.05
CA PHE A 127 4.03 5.32 -10.57
C PHE A 127 3.93 5.32 -9.05
N LEU A 128 3.74 4.16 -8.43
CA LEU A 128 3.64 4.04 -6.98
C LEU A 128 4.93 4.38 -6.25
N VAL A 129 6.07 3.94 -6.77
CA VAL A 129 7.38 4.28 -6.22
C VAL A 129 7.59 5.79 -6.24
N ALA A 130 7.24 6.49 -7.32
CA ALA A 130 7.35 7.94 -7.38
C ALA A 130 6.49 8.64 -6.31
N TRP A 131 5.28 8.12 -6.02
CA TRP A 131 4.43 8.64 -4.94
C TRP A 131 4.95 8.30 -3.54
N ALA A 132 5.51 7.11 -3.35
CA ALA A 132 6.19 6.75 -2.10
C ALA A 132 7.44 7.60 -1.87
N GLU A 133 8.20 7.95 -2.91
CA GLU A 133 9.36 8.86 -2.82
C GLU A 133 8.92 10.29 -2.47
N PHE A 134 7.86 10.79 -3.11
CA PHE A 134 7.22 12.04 -2.70
C PHE A 134 6.77 12.02 -1.23
N GLY A 135 6.24 10.86 -0.78
CA GLY A 135 6.00 10.50 0.60
C GLY A 135 7.21 10.74 1.49
N LEU A 136 8.28 10.03 1.23
CA LEU A 136 9.52 10.12 1.99
C LEU A 136 10.06 11.56 2.06
N ASP A 137 10.14 12.25 0.93
CA ASP A 137 10.72 13.60 0.85
C ASP A 137 9.89 14.65 1.61
N THR A 138 8.57 14.53 1.52
CA THR A 138 7.66 15.37 2.29
C THR A 138 7.78 15.07 3.78
N ALA A 139 7.87 13.80 4.17
CA ALA A 139 8.00 13.43 5.58
C ALA A 139 9.34 13.86 6.20
N LYS A 140 10.42 13.77 5.42
CA LYS A 140 11.73 14.30 5.78
C LYS A 140 11.64 15.79 6.10
N SER A 141 11.03 16.57 5.22
CA SER A 141 10.93 18.04 5.39
C SER A 141 9.90 18.49 6.42
N ARG A 142 8.70 17.89 6.44
CA ARG A 142 7.52 18.40 7.19
C ARG A 142 7.02 17.50 8.32
N GLY A 143 7.55 16.29 8.46
CA GLY A 143 7.07 15.30 9.43
C GLY A 143 5.97 14.41 8.84
N SER A 144 5.37 13.56 9.66
CA SER A 144 4.41 12.57 9.19
C SER A 144 3.22 13.21 8.45
N PHE A 145 2.82 12.62 7.33
CA PHE A 145 1.69 13.10 6.56
C PHE A 145 1.04 11.97 5.74
N LYS A 146 -0.19 12.23 5.30
CA LYS A 146 -0.99 11.41 4.40
C LYS A 146 -1.82 12.34 3.53
N ALA A 147 -1.88 12.07 2.23
CA ALA A 147 -2.67 12.85 1.28
C ALA A 147 -3.23 11.96 0.17
N ALA A 148 -4.44 12.30 -0.30
CA ALA A 148 -4.98 11.69 -1.51
C ALA A 148 -4.16 12.11 -2.73
N ILE A 149 -3.89 11.16 -3.63
CA ILE A 149 -3.22 11.44 -4.91
C ILE A 149 -4.19 12.28 -5.77
N PRO A 150 -3.77 13.44 -6.31
CA PRO A 150 -4.64 14.29 -7.11
C PRO A 150 -5.25 13.54 -8.32
N LYS A 151 -6.54 13.76 -8.57
CA LYS A 151 -7.27 13.11 -9.68
C LYS A 151 -6.55 13.18 -11.04
N PRO A 152 -5.97 14.33 -11.47
CA PRO A 152 -5.25 14.39 -12.74
C PRO A 152 -4.04 13.45 -12.82
N ASN A 153 -3.45 13.09 -11.68
CA ASN A 153 -2.34 12.14 -11.63
C ASN A 153 -2.85 10.70 -11.58
N LEU A 154 -3.92 10.40 -10.83
CA LEU A 154 -4.57 9.09 -10.85
C LEU A 154 -5.05 8.71 -12.26
N MET A 155 -5.57 9.66 -13.04
CA MET A 155 -5.99 9.41 -14.42
C MET A 155 -4.83 9.02 -15.36
N LYS A 156 -3.57 9.19 -14.94
CA LYS A 156 -2.38 8.74 -15.67
C LYS A 156 -1.86 7.39 -15.19
N PHE A 157 -2.51 6.77 -14.20
CA PHE A 157 -2.08 5.49 -13.66
C PHE A 157 -2.16 4.39 -14.75
N PRO A 158 -1.05 3.71 -15.05
CA PRO A 158 -1.01 2.72 -16.12
C PRO A 158 -1.51 1.36 -15.59
N ALA A 159 -2.82 1.13 -15.69
CA ALA A 159 -3.47 -0.14 -15.37
C ALA A 159 -4.74 -0.34 -16.21
#